data_AF-D3HS39-F1
#
_entry.id   AF-D3HS39-F1
#
_cell.length_a   1.000
_cell.length_b   1.000
_cell.length_c   1.000
_cell.angle_alpha   90.00
_cell.angle_beta   90.00
_cell.angle_gamma   90.00
#
_symmetry.space_group_name_H-M   'P 1'
#
loop_
_entity.id
_entity.type
_entity.pdbx_description
1 polymer ?
#
loop_
_entity_poly.entity_id
_entity_poly.type
_entity_poly.pdbx_seq_one_letter_code
_entity_poly.pdbx_strand_id
1 'polypeptide(L)'
;MKKRALKFSILCTMITATFAYGADLNNSKISGWPNYLAMGTITNGALQEPTNIRVDSVFTYNGAGGDGDPGKIETPYKIWNMINMAKSIRTNTGHPVNPVLVEYGWQLSGGWNTDSVTHLEDLTKHFFNLMFLSKTLEDNAYSNTGTYGTILLNPDMLGYLGNTNRVETVKSLTIPVKQALSDAYCMMTKKVSYNSSNTPNCTYGWDNKPVTINGTPTDLHLWLKSKTDNYTAGQIFAACVNEYVQPLCSASNAVSDIPYFTDNFNGWLQAQNWMAKYFGPHVAVGVHENISAVPEGGWWIHQGFSAVRPYVDKVLADLKSFELFTGIYKPDFIYFDRYGADDYSNLFPNLLINQATFYNDAAWKNFLAMTKEISEGLGEQAGKNFIPAMLWQIPAAHIPTQDEPVLDAREEGTAPVYFFGDSNLHQDLSNIASWINHDIAHLPAAYSLCANKSATQCLRLNNFNWAHTSSDQLKSAVDAHIFAILWGAGAFATGVWEVPGTTFPDNGWMAKKVSTYYKKPQAL
;
A
#
# COMPACT_ATOMS: atom_id res chain seq x y z
N MET A 1 16.49 -71.10 -22.79
CA MET A 1 15.22 -70.35 -22.96
C MET A 1 14.92 -69.55 -21.69
N LYS A 2 14.90 -68.22 -21.86
CA LYS A 2 14.29 -67.13 -21.06
C LYS A 2 14.34 -67.16 -19.52
N LYS A 3 15.34 -66.45 -18.99
CA LYS A 3 15.30 -65.74 -17.69
C LYS A 3 14.22 -64.65 -17.75
N ARG A 4 13.26 -64.63 -16.81
CA ARG A 4 12.31 -63.52 -16.62
C ARG A 4 12.93 -62.52 -15.65
N ALA A 5 13.23 -61.32 -16.16
CA ALA A 5 13.58 -60.16 -15.37
C ALA A 5 12.30 -59.55 -14.77
N LEU A 6 12.25 -59.42 -13.45
CA LEU A 6 11.25 -58.65 -12.74
C LEU A 6 11.75 -57.20 -12.71
N LYS A 7 11.15 -56.31 -13.51
CA LYS A 7 11.42 -54.87 -13.45
C LYS A 7 10.71 -54.29 -12.23
N PHE A 8 11.49 -53.82 -11.25
CA PHE A 8 10.99 -52.92 -10.22
C PHE A 8 10.87 -51.52 -10.84
N SER A 9 9.65 -51.11 -11.18
CA SER A 9 9.35 -49.71 -11.47
C SER A 9 9.21 -48.98 -10.14
N ILE A 10 10.20 -48.17 -9.80
CA ILE A 10 10.08 -47.18 -8.71
C ILE A 10 9.17 -46.09 -9.26
N LEU A 11 7.91 -46.11 -8.84
CA LEU A 11 6.96 -45.03 -9.06
C LEU A 11 7.37 -43.89 -8.12
N CYS A 12 8.05 -42.87 -8.66
CA CYS A 12 8.32 -41.64 -7.92
C CYS A 12 7.00 -40.88 -7.83
N THR A 13 6.26 -41.07 -6.73
CA THR A 13 5.05 -40.30 -6.44
C THR A 13 5.49 -38.87 -6.18
N MET A 14 5.32 -37.98 -7.16
CA MET A 14 5.34 -36.55 -6.90
C MET A 14 4.22 -36.25 -5.92
N ILE A 15 4.58 -35.92 -4.68
CA ILE A 15 3.63 -35.34 -3.73
C ILE A 15 3.38 -33.93 -4.21
N THR A 16 2.31 -33.75 -5.00
CA THR A 16 1.70 -32.43 -5.16
C THR A 16 1.09 -32.08 -3.82
N ALA A 17 1.76 -31.21 -3.06
CA ALA A 17 1.18 -30.59 -1.89
C ALA A 17 -0.05 -29.79 -2.34
N THR A 18 -1.22 -30.39 -2.19
CA THR A 18 -2.49 -29.70 -2.31
C THR A 18 -2.70 -29.00 -0.96
N PHE A 19 -2.41 -27.71 -0.92
CA PHE A 19 -2.70 -26.87 0.23
C PHE A 19 -4.22 -26.81 0.40
N ALA A 20 -4.75 -27.60 1.33
CA ALA A 20 -6.13 -27.53 1.74
C ALA A 20 -6.34 -26.27 2.58
N TYR A 21 -7.11 -25.33 2.03
CA TYR A 21 -7.53 -24.08 2.65
C TYR A 21 -8.28 -24.37 3.96
N GLY A 22 -7.76 -23.87 5.08
CA GLY A 22 -8.54 -23.72 6.30
C GLY A 22 -9.54 -22.58 6.08
N ALA A 23 -10.79 -22.91 5.78
CA ALA A 23 -11.86 -21.93 5.69
C ALA A 23 -12.23 -21.44 7.10
N ASP A 24 -11.77 -20.25 7.46
CA ASP A 24 -12.28 -19.53 8.62
C ASP A 24 -13.73 -19.08 8.35
N LEU A 25 -14.58 -19.19 9.37
CA LEU A 25 -16.03 -18.94 9.37
C LEU A 25 -16.44 -17.46 9.12
N ASN A 26 -15.52 -16.60 8.71
CA ASN A 26 -15.77 -15.27 8.16
C ASN A 26 -15.14 -15.22 6.77
N ASN A 27 -15.94 -15.47 5.75
CA ASN A 27 -15.49 -15.67 4.36
C ASN A 27 -15.09 -14.33 3.72
N SER A 28 -13.98 -13.73 4.17
CA SER A 28 -13.49 -12.46 3.65
C SER A 28 -13.00 -12.60 2.21
N LYS A 29 -13.39 -11.64 1.36
CA LYS A 29 -12.96 -11.60 -0.05
C LYS A 29 -11.43 -11.49 -0.17
N ILE A 30 -10.77 -10.88 0.84
CA ILE A 30 -9.31 -10.75 0.97
C ILE A 30 -8.89 -11.19 2.38
N SER A 31 -7.81 -11.97 2.50
CA SER A 31 -7.26 -12.41 3.79
C SER A 31 -6.96 -11.23 4.71
N GLY A 32 -7.40 -11.31 5.97
CA GLY A 32 -7.15 -10.27 6.98
C GLY A 32 -8.01 -9.02 6.90
N TRP A 33 -9.01 -8.96 6.01
CA TRP A 33 -9.95 -7.84 5.89
C TRP A 33 -11.38 -8.24 6.27
N PRO A 34 -12.21 -7.33 6.82
CA PRO A 34 -13.58 -7.64 7.19
C PRO A 34 -14.53 -7.79 5.98
N ASN A 35 -15.73 -8.30 6.23
CA ASN A 35 -16.84 -8.43 5.25
C ASN A 35 -17.70 -7.16 5.11
N TYR A 36 -17.14 -6.01 5.46
CA TYR A 36 -17.72 -4.69 5.30
C TYR A 36 -16.63 -3.73 4.80
N LEU A 37 -17.02 -2.59 4.24
CA LEU A 37 -16.09 -1.56 3.77
C LEU A 37 -15.20 -1.09 4.93
N ALA A 38 -13.93 -1.47 4.90
CA ALA A 38 -13.00 -1.24 5.98
C ALA A 38 -12.51 0.21 6.00
N MET A 39 -12.22 0.74 7.20
CA MET A 39 -11.59 2.04 7.38
C MET A 39 -10.21 1.86 8.01
N GLY A 40 -9.20 2.51 7.45
CA GLY A 40 -7.86 2.53 8.05
C GLY A 40 -7.24 3.92 8.04
N THR A 41 -6.09 4.06 8.67
CA THR A 41 -5.38 5.35 8.69
C THR A 41 -3.88 5.19 8.62
N ILE A 42 -3.18 6.23 8.18
CA ILE A 42 -1.73 6.32 8.29
C ILE A 42 -1.31 6.43 9.77
N THR A 43 -0.14 5.89 10.09
CA THR A 43 0.50 5.97 11.42
C THR A 43 2.02 5.91 11.28
N ASN A 44 2.75 6.38 12.29
CA ASN A 44 4.18 6.11 12.46
C ASN A 44 4.46 5.02 13.51
N GLY A 45 3.40 4.48 14.12
CA GLY A 45 3.49 3.57 15.25
C GLY A 45 4.08 4.25 16.50
N ALA A 46 3.91 5.57 16.62
CA ALA A 46 4.43 6.36 17.74
C ALA A 46 3.55 6.19 18.99
N LEU A 47 4.16 6.27 20.17
CA LEU A 47 3.46 6.04 21.45
C LEU A 47 2.40 7.09 21.77
N GLN A 48 2.49 8.28 21.16
CA GLN A 48 1.57 9.40 21.36
C GLN A 48 0.27 9.23 20.55
N GLU A 49 0.28 8.37 19.54
CA GLU A 49 -0.88 8.17 18.68
C GLU A 49 -2.01 7.45 19.45
N PRO A 50 -3.27 7.80 19.17
CA PRO A 50 -4.41 7.21 19.87
C PRO A 50 -4.57 5.73 19.54
N THR A 51 -4.75 4.92 20.57
CA THR A 51 -4.97 3.47 20.43
C THR A 51 -6.39 3.05 20.81
N ASN A 52 -7.23 3.98 21.28
CA ASN A 52 -8.61 3.72 21.65
C ASN A 52 -9.62 4.04 20.53
N ILE A 53 -9.14 4.49 19.37
CA ILE A 53 -9.98 4.74 18.19
C ILE A 53 -10.02 3.45 17.38
N ARG A 54 -11.23 2.93 17.13
CA ARG A 54 -11.42 1.77 16.26
C ARG A 54 -11.10 2.16 14.82
N VAL A 55 -10.24 1.36 14.21
CA VAL A 55 -9.96 1.28 12.76
C VAL A 55 -9.74 -0.21 12.43
N ASP A 56 -9.99 -0.61 11.19
CA ASP A 56 -9.76 -1.99 10.73
C ASP A 56 -8.31 -2.21 10.29
N SER A 57 -7.58 -1.13 10.00
CA SER A 57 -6.18 -1.21 9.60
C SER A 57 -5.42 0.07 9.94
N VAL A 58 -4.10 -0.07 10.02
CA VAL A 58 -3.16 1.05 10.08
C VAL A 58 -2.08 0.84 9.04
N PHE A 59 -1.59 1.90 8.40
CA PHE A 59 -0.57 1.78 7.36
C PHE A 59 0.61 2.73 7.53
N THR A 60 1.77 2.32 7.00
CA THR A 60 2.97 3.16 6.92
C THR A 60 3.87 2.73 5.76
N TYR A 61 4.85 3.57 5.43
CA TYR A 61 5.87 3.28 4.42
C TYR A 61 7.05 2.54 5.04
N ASN A 62 7.40 1.37 4.49
CA ASN A 62 8.53 0.58 4.94
C ASN A 62 9.89 1.23 4.58
N GLY A 63 10.98 0.73 5.15
CA GLY A 63 12.30 1.35 5.04
C GLY A 63 12.49 2.59 5.94
N ALA A 64 13.72 3.09 6.05
CA ALA A 64 14.05 4.26 6.84
C ALA A 64 13.44 5.54 6.24
N GLY A 65 13.58 5.74 4.93
CA GLY A 65 13.07 6.91 4.21
C GLY A 65 11.60 6.82 3.78
N GLY A 66 11.03 5.61 3.73
CA GLY A 66 9.69 5.41 3.15
C GLY A 66 9.67 5.29 1.63
N ASP A 67 10.84 5.26 1.00
CA ASP A 67 11.07 5.19 -0.45
C ASP A 67 11.64 3.81 -0.89
N GLY A 68 11.59 2.82 -0.01
CA GLY A 68 12.17 1.48 -0.21
C GLY A 68 13.68 1.40 -0.04
N ASP A 69 14.32 2.46 0.50
CA ASP A 69 15.75 2.56 0.75
C ASP A 69 16.62 1.99 -0.41
N PRO A 70 16.58 2.57 -1.63
CA PRO A 70 17.22 1.99 -2.81
C PRO A 70 18.66 1.53 -2.57
N GLY A 71 18.95 0.27 -2.92
CA GLY A 71 20.28 -0.34 -2.79
C GLY A 71 20.69 -0.72 -1.37
N LYS A 72 19.76 -0.79 -0.41
CA LYS A 72 20.04 -1.14 0.99
C LYS A 72 19.24 -2.34 1.48
N ILE A 73 19.79 -3.04 2.47
CA ILE A 73 18.99 -3.87 3.37
C ILE A 73 18.19 -2.92 4.24
N GLU A 74 16.87 -3.04 4.20
CA GLU A 74 16.00 -2.18 4.98
C GLU A 74 16.16 -2.43 6.47
N THR A 75 15.84 -1.41 7.25
CA THR A 75 15.83 -1.50 8.71
C THR A 75 14.41 -1.88 9.16
N PRO A 76 14.15 -3.13 9.58
CA PRO A 76 12.78 -3.68 9.73
C PRO A 76 12.03 -3.18 10.99
N TYR A 77 12.42 -2.05 11.55
CA TYR A 77 11.83 -1.53 12.79
C TYR A 77 10.37 -1.10 12.59
N LYS A 78 10.03 -0.54 11.42
CA LYS A 78 8.68 -0.10 11.09
C LYS A 78 7.69 -1.25 11.05
N ILE A 79 8.08 -2.41 10.51
CA ILE A 79 7.25 -3.63 10.52
C ILE A 79 6.74 -3.95 11.93
N TRP A 80 7.64 -3.87 12.91
CA TRP A 80 7.30 -4.17 14.30
C TRP A 80 6.56 -3.04 15.00
N ASN A 81 6.85 -1.78 14.69
CA ASN A 81 6.08 -0.66 15.19
C ASN A 81 4.62 -0.77 14.72
N MET A 82 4.39 -1.19 13.47
CA MET A 82 3.06 -1.43 12.92
C MET A 82 2.34 -2.58 13.61
N ILE A 83 3.01 -3.73 13.80
CA ILE A 83 2.44 -4.86 14.55
C ILE A 83 2.09 -4.44 15.99
N ASN A 84 2.95 -3.66 16.66
CA ASN A 84 2.72 -3.19 18.02
C ASN A 84 1.58 -2.17 18.11
N MET A 85 1.46 -1.25 17.13
CA MET A 85 0.37 -0.30 17.05
C MET A 85 -0.97 -1.02 16.83
N ALA A 86 -1.04 -1.90 15.84
CA ALA A 86 -2.22 -2.71 15.55
C ALA A 86 -2.63 -3.58 16.75
N LYS A 87 -1.66 -4.19 17.45
CA LYS A 87 -1.90 -4.93 18.71
C LYS A 87 -2.50 -4.04 19.80
N SER A 88 -1.97 -2.83 19.96
CA SER A 88 -2.43 -1.89 20.99
C SER A 88 -3.86 -1.44 20.71
N ILE A 89 -4.16 -1.09 19.45
CA ILE A 89 -5.53 -0.75 19.02
C ILE A 89 -6.47 -1.95 19.23
N ARG A 90 -6.07 -3.15 18.82
CA ARG A 90 -6.87 -4.36 19.05
C ARG A 90 -7.16 -4.59 20.53
N THR A 91 -6.16 -4.42 21.39
CA THR A 91 -6.31 -4.61 22.84
C THR A 91 -7.31 -3.63 23.43
N ASN A 92 -7.28 -2.38 22.98
CA ASN A 92 -8.12 -1.31 23.52
C ASN A 92 -9.52 -1.24 22.91
N THR A 93 -9.70 -1.75 21.69
CA THR A 93 -10.97 -1.69 20.95
C THR A 93 -11.68 -3.04 20.86
N GLY A 94 -10.97 -4.15 21.10
CA GLY A 94 -11.49 -5.51 21.00
C GLY A 94 -11.61 -6.05 19.57
N HIS A 95 -11.14 -5.31 18.55
CA HIS A 95 -11.30 -5.68 17.14
C HIS A 95 -9.96 -5.99 16.47
N PRO A 96 -9.89 -6.96 15.53
CA PRO A 96 -8.69 -7.15 14.71
C PRO A 96 -8.29 -5.89 13.96
N VAL A 97 -6.98 -5.68 13.80
CA VAL A 97 -6.43 -4.52 13.09
C VAL A 97 -5.36 -5.00 12.13
N ASN A 98 -5.50 -4.70 10.85
CA ASN A 98 -4.57 -5.13 9.83
C ASN A 98 -3.36 -4.19 9.74
N PRO A 99 -2.12 -4.65 10.04
CA PRO A 99 -0.92 -3.86 9.77
C PRO A 99 -0.62 -3.88 8.27
N VAL A 100 -0.67 -2.71 7.64
CA VAL A 100 -0.44 -2.53 6.21
C VAL A 100 0.91 -1.85 5.99
N LEU A 101 1.80 -2.48 5.23
CA LEU A 101 3.14 -1.96 4.95
C LEU A 101 3.27 -1.66 3.46
N VAL A 102 3.68 -0.44 3.14
CA VAL A 102 3.97 -0.02 1.77
C VAL A 102 5.43 -0.32 1.45
N GLU A 103 5.66 -1.09 0.40
CA GLU A 103 6.98 -1.61 0.02
C GLU A 103 7.33 -1.17 -1.41
N TYR A 104 8.50 -0.55 -1.58
CA TYR A 104 9.02 -0.16 -2.89
C TYR A 104 10.15 -1.09 -3.31
N GLY A 105 9.89 -1.94 -4.29
CA GLY A 105 10.93 -2.59 -5.08
C GLY A 105 11.49 -1.68 -6.18
N TRP A 106 10.72 -0.66 -6.59
CA TRP A 106 11.17 0.37 -7.51
C TRP A 106 10.47 1.71 -7.24
N GLN A 107 11.19 2.67 -6.66
CA GLN A 107 10.65 4.00 -6.39
C GLN A 107 10.77 4.94 -7.60
N LEU A 108 9.64 5.25 -8.23
CA LEU A 108 9.55 6.18 -9.37
C LEU A 108 8.87 7.53 -9.05
N SER A 109 8.38 7.75 -7.82
CA SER A 109 7.88 9.06 -7.39
C SER A 109 8.96 10.14 -7.42
N GLY A 110 10.22 9.75 -7.19
CA GLY A 110 11.41 10.60 -7.31
C GLY A 110 11.91 10.81 -8.74
N GLY A 111 11.23 10.21 -9.73
CA GLY A 111 11.58 10.27 -11.15
C GLY A 111 12.19 8.99 -11.70
N TRP A 112 12.50 9.02 -13.00
CA TRP A 112 13.01 7.87 -13.73
C TRP A 112 14.44 7.50 -13.32
N ASN A 113 14.59 6.36 -12.67
CA ASN A 113 15.87 5.73 -12.38
C ASN A 113 15.70 4.22 -12.48
N THR A 114 16.48 3.51 -13.32
CA THR A 114 16.34 2.07 -13.49
C THR A 114 17.24 1.25 -12.57
N ASP A 115 18.20 1.87 -11.88
CA ASP A 115 19.26 1.20 -11.14
C ASP A 115 18.72 0.20 -10.11
N SER A 116 17.64 0.57 -9.40
CA SER A 116 16.96 -0.28 -8.41
C SER A 116 16.51 -1.63 -8.96
N VAL A 117 16.28 -1.74 -10.27
CA VAL A 117 15.88 -2.99 -10.92
C VAL A 117 16.93 -3.54 -11.89
N THR A 118 17.78 -2.72 -12.51
CA THR A 118 18.78 -3.21 -13.48
C THR A 118 20.09 -3.62 -12.84
N HIS A 119 20.43 -3.10 -11.65
CA HIS A 119 21.61 -3.53 -10.92
C HIS A 119 21.30 -4.76 -10.08
N LEU A 120 22.07 -5.83 -10.33
CA LEU A 120 21.87 -7.12 -9.68
C LEU A 120 21.89 -7.02 -8.14
N GLU A 121 22.82 -6.25 -7.59
CA GLU A 121 22.95 -6.12 -6.14
C GLU A 121 21.74 -5.40 -5.52
N ASP A 122 21.31 -4.29 -6.10
CA ASP A 122 20.17 -3.50 -5.62
C ASP A 122 18.88 -4.33 -5.72
N LEU A 123 18.65 -4.98 -6.86
CA LEU A 123 17.51 -5.87 -7.05
C LEU A 123 17.50 -7.03 -6.05
N THR A 124 18.68 -7.62 -5.75
CA THR A 124 18.81 -8.69 -4.75
C THR A 124 18.37 -8.21 -3.37
N LYS A 125 18.77 -6.98 -2.98
CA LYS A 125 18.36 -6.40 -1.69
C LYS A 125 16.86 -6.12 -1.64
N HIS A 126 16.28 -5.55 -2.70
CA HIS A 126 14.82 -5.35 -2.78
C HIS A 126 14.03 -6.66 -2.68
N PHE A 127 14.48 -7.72 -3.36
CA PHE A 127 13.88 -9.04 -3.22
C PHE A 127 14.01 -9.61 -1.81
N PHE A 128 15.19 -9.48 -1.19
CA PHE A 128 15.39 -9.90 0.20
C PHE A 128 14.46 -9.13 1.16
N ASN A 129 14.34 -7.80 1.02
CA ASN A 129 13.49 -6.97 1.87
C ASN A 129 12.02 -7.41 1.79
N LEU A 130 11.50 -7.63 0.58
CA LEU A 130 10.13 -8.13 0.37
C LEU A 130 9.91 -9.53 0.97
N MET A 131 10.85 -10.46 0.77
CA MET A 131 10.77 -11.80 1.38
C MET A 131 10.78 -11.72 2.91
N PHE A 132 11.65 -10.87 3.47
CA PHE A 132 11.79 -10.69 4.92
C PHE A 132 10.55 -10.04 5.52
N LEU A 133 9.99 -9.01 4.88
CA LEU A 133 8.73 -8.38 5.26
C LEU A 133 7.59 -9.40 5.29
N SER A 134 7.42 -10.14 4.19
CA SER A 134 6.35 -11.13 4.03
C SER A 134 6.45 -12.21 5.11
N LYS A 135 7.66 -12.75 5.34
CA LYS A 135 7.90 -13.74 6.39
C LYS A 135 7.67 -13.19 7.80
N THR A 136 8.10 -11.95 8.06
CA THR A 136 7.94 -11.33 9.38
C THR A 136 6.46 -11.13 9.71
N LEU A 137 5.66 -10.67 8.74
CA LEU A 137 4.22 -10.54 8.87
C LEU A 137 3.55 -11.90 9.11
N GLU A 138 3.85 -12.88 8.27
CA GLU A 138 3.32 -14.25 8.38
C GLU A 138 3.55 -14.87 9.76
N ASP A 139 4.79 -14.81 10.24
CA ASP A 139 5.19 -15.48 11.49
C ASP A 139 4.69 -14.74 12.74
N ASN A 140 4.44 -13.43 12.67
CA ASN A 140 4.31 -12.59 13.88
C ASN A 140 3.05 -11.72 13.96
N ALA A 141 2.37 -11.40 12.86
CA ALA A 141 1.25 -10.47 12.89
C ALA A 141 0.00 -11.10 13.52
N TYR A 142 -0.42 -12.29 13.07
CA TYR A 142 -1.73 -12.87 13.41
C TYR A 142 -1.99 -12.97 14.92
N SER A 143 -1.05 -13.52 15.68
CA SER A 143 -1.19 -13.68 17.13
C SER A 143 -1.37 -12.33 17.85
N ASN A 144 -0.73 -11.27 17.34
CA ASN A 144 -0.75 -9.94 17.92
C ASN A 144 -1.96 -9.11 17.46
N THR A 145 -2.34 -9.20 16.18
CA THR A 145 -3.26 -8.25 15.55
C THR A 145 -4.59 -8.89 15.11
N GLY A 146 -4.68 -10.22 15.13
CA GLY A 146 -5.82 -10.98 14.59
C GLY A 146 -5.82 -11.11 13.07
N THR A 147 -4.78 -10.64 12.38
CA THR A 147 -4.63 -10.73 10.91
C THR A 147 -3.16 -10.95 10.54
N TYR A 148 -2.89 -11.48 9.35
CA TYR A 148 -1.52 -11.71 8.89
C TYR A 148 -0.83 -10.46 8.34
N GLY A 149 -1.53 -9.35 8.15
CA GLY A 149 -0.97 -8.14 7.54
C GLY A 149 -1.28 -8.01 6.05
N THR A 150 -0.89 -6.87 5.48
CA THR A 150 -1.03 -6.57 4.06
C THR A 150 0.19 -5.81 3.54
N ILE A 151 0.63 -6.12 2.34
CA ILE A 151 1.72 -5.43 1.65
C ILE A 151 1.15 -4.67 0.46
N LEU A 152 1.46 -3.39 0.35
CA LEU A 152 1.14 -2.53 -0.79
C LEU A 152 2.42 -2.35 -1.62
N LEU A 153 2.49 -3.01 -2.77
CA LEU A 153 3.70 -3.06 -3.60
C LEU A 153 3.76 -1.90 -4.59
N ASN A 154 4.98 -1.37 -4.73
CA ASN A 154 5.41 -0.44 -5.77
C ASN A 154 4.43 0.70 -6.05
N PRO A 155 4.10 1.54 -5.04
CA PRO A 155 3.37 2.77 -5.30
C PRO A 155 4.02 3.60 -6.39
N ASP A 156 3.19 4.39 -7.06
CA ASP A 156 3.51 5.25 -8.20
C ASP A 156 4.17 4.63 -9.43
N MET A 157 4.71 3.41 -9.35
CA MET A 157 5.51 2.85 -10.44
C MET A 157 4.69 2.67 -11.72
N LEU A 158 3.54 1.98 -11.66
CA LEU A 158 2.71 1.74 -12.85
C LEU A 158 2.16 3.05 -13.43
N GLY A 159 1.66 3.93 -12.56
CA GLY A 159 1.14 5.22 -12.98
C GLY A 159 2.22 6.13 -13.59
N TYR A 160 3.43 6.15 -13.03
CA TYR A 160 4.55 6.90 -13.60
C TYR A 160 4.93 6.39 -15.00
N LEU A 161 4.95 5.07 -15.20
CA LEU A 161 5.24 4.47 -16.50
C LEU A 161 4.22 4.89 -17.56
N GLY A 162 2.94 4.88 -17.21
CA GLY A 162 1.86 5.34 -18.09
C GLY A 162 1.93 6.85 -18.37
N ASN A 163 2.06 7.67 -17.32
CA ASN A 163 2.18 9.12 -17.38
C ASN A 163 3.34 9.58 -18.28
N THR A 164 4.49 8.90 -18.19
CA THR A 164 5.69 9.31 -18.91
C THR A 164 5.89 8.59 -20.25
N ASN A 165 4.88 7.86 -20.75
CA ASN A 165 4.94 7.07 -21.99
C ASN A 165 6.11 6.04 -22.02
N ARG A 166 6.39 5.40 -20.89
CA ARG A 166 7.54 4.47 -20.71
C ARG A 166 7.19 3.00 -20.77
N VAL A 167 5.96 2.64 -21.13
CA VAL A 167 5.50 1.25 -21.22
C VAL A 167 6.40 0.40 -22.13
N GLU A 168 6.79 0.90 -23.31
CA GLU A 168 7.69 0.17 -24.20
C GLU A 168 9.16 0.23 -23.76
N THR A 169 9.56 1.33 -23.10
CA THR A 169 10.91 1.45 -22.52
C THR A 169 11.12 0.44 -21.41
N VAL A 170 10.14 0.23 -20.52
CA VAL A 170 10.31 -0.71 -19.41
C VAL A 170 10.34 -2.16 -19.89
N LYS A 171 9.57 -2.49 -20.93
CA LYS A 171 9.56 -3.83 -21.53
C LYS A 171 10.88 -4.22 -22.20
N SER A 172 11.68 -3.24 -22.63
CA SER A 172 12.99 -3.49 -23.23
C SER A 172 14.13 -3.59 -22.21
N LEU A 173 13.87 -3.31 -20.92
CA LEU A 173 14.87 -3.43 -19.87
C LEU A 173 15.25 -4.90 -19.63
N THR A 174 16.55 -5.14 -19.56
CA THR A 174 17.10 -6.38 -19.00
C THR A 174 17.17 -6.24 -17.48
N ILE A 175 16.31 -6.98 -16.78
CA ILE A 175 16.24 -6.99 -15.32
C ILE A 175 16.77 -8.36 -14.86
N PRO A 176 17.85 -8.45 -14.07
CA PRO A 176 18.52 -9.72 -13.74
C PRO A 176 17.77 -10.55 -12.68
N VAL A 177 16.49 -10.83 -12.93
CA VAL A 177 15.54 -11.46 -12.01
C VAL A 177 16.05 -12.79 -11.48
N LYS A 178 16.53 -13.67 -12.36
CA LYS A 178 16.89 -15.04 -11.97
C LYS A 178 17.99 -15.07 -10.94
N GLN A 179 19.06 -14.31 -11.18
CA GLN A 179 20.20 -14.30 -10.29
C GLN A 179 19.86 -13.56 -8.99
N ALA A 180 19.18 -12.41 -9.09
CA ALA A 180 18.78 -11.65 -7.90
C ALA A 180 17.88 -12.47 -6.98
N LEU A 181 16.94 -13.22 -7.55
CA LEU A 181 16.00 -14.05 -6.80
C LEU A 181 16.71 -15.22 -6.11
N SER A 182 17.66 -15.85 -6.79
CA SER A 182 18.50 -16.91 -6.24
C SER A 182 19.33 -16.42 -5.06
N ASP A 183 19.99 -15.26 -5.22
CA ASP A 183 20.85 -14.67 -4.19
C ASP A 183 20.01 -14.23 -2.98
N ALA A 184 18.86 -13.59 -3.19
CA ALA A 184 17.93 -13.19 -2.13
C ALA A 184 17.36 -14.39 -1.36
N TYR A 185 16.99 -15.47 -2.07
CA TYR A 185 16.51 -16.70 -1.44
C TYR A 185 17.62 -17.38 -0.60
N CYS A 186 18.86 -17.40 -1.11
CA CYS A 186 20.01 -17.82 -0.31
C CYS A 186 20.11 -16.96 0.96
N MET A 187 20.03 -15.63 0.84
CA MET A 187 20.12 -14.74 2.01
C MET A 187 19.07 -15.07 3.05
N MET A 188 17.81 -15.29 2.65
CA MET A 188 16.72 -15.66 3.55
C MET A 188 16.93 -16.98 4.32
N THR A 189 17.65 -17.93 3.70
CA THR A 189 17.78 -19.30 4.22
C THR A 189 19.16 -19.60 4.80
N LYS A 190 20.16 -18.76 4.52
CA LYS A 190 21.54 -18.95 4.96
C LYS A 190 21.65 -18.85 6.47
N LYS A 191 22.15 -19.91 7.10
CA LYS A 191 22.55 -19.88 8.51
C LYS A 191 23.96 -19.31 8.64
N VAL A 192 24.10 -18.33 9.51
CA VAL A 192 25.38 -17.72 9.88
C VAL A 192 25.59 -17.89 11.38
N SER A 193 26.81 -18.25 11.78
CA SER A 193 27.22 -18.29 13.18
C SER A 193 27.83 -16.95 13.56
N TYR A 194 27.00 -16.05 14.07
CA TYR A 194 27.39 -14.74 14.57
C TYR A 194 28.10 -14.89 15.91
N ASN A 195 29.32 -14.40 15.98
CA ASN A 195 30.16 -14.34 17.18
C ASN A 195 31.36 -13.42 16.91
N SER A 196 32.13 -13.10 17.95
CA SER A 196 33.29 -12.20 17.85
C SER A 196 34.40 -12.67 16.90
N SER A 197 34.45 -13.96 16.56
CA SER A 197 35.47 -14.51 15.64
C SER A 197 35.01 -14.46 14.18
N ASN A 198 33.75 -14.80 13.92
CA ASN A 198 33.22 -14.89 12.56
C ASN A 198 32.65 -13.56 12.05
N THR A 199 32.07 -12.77 12.95
CA THR A 199 31.37 -11.53 12.63
C THR A 199 31.79 -10.40 13.59
N PRO A 200 33.07 -10.01 13.59
CA PRO A 200 33.64 -9.11 14.59
C PRO A 200 32.99 -7.72 14.63
N ASN A 201 32.45 -7.24 13.51
CA ASN A 201 31.78 -5.94 13.43
C ASN A 201 30.26 -6.02 13.66
N CYS A 202 29.70 -7.23 13.76
CA CYS A 202 28.29 -7.40 14.09
C CYS A 202 28.10 -7.30 15.62
N THR A 203 27.91 -6.07 16.09
CA THR A 203 27.79 -5.73 17.51
C THR A 203 26.49 -4.97 17.80
N TYR A 204 26.10 -4.94 19.08
CA TYR A 204 24.89 -4.25 19.54
C TYR A 204 25.13 -3.46 20.83
N GLY A 205 24.30 -2.43 21.04
CA GLY A 205 24.36 -1.58 22.21
C GLY A 205 25.53 -0.60 22.21
N TRP A 206 25.49 0.35 23.14
CA TRP A 206 26.49 1.43 23.28
C TRP A 206 27.89 0.92 23.64
N ASP A 207 27.97 -0.29 24.20
CA ASP A 207 29.22 -0.95 24.60
C ASP A 207 29.72 -1.97 23.56
N ASN A 208 29.15 -1.99 22.35
CA ASN A 208 29.57 -2.83 21.23
C ASN A 208 29.66 -4.32 21.58
N LYS A 209 28.66 -4.86 22.31
CA LYS A 209 28.62 -6.29 22.62
C LYS A 209 28.53 -7.11 21.34
N PRO A 210 29.25 -8.23 21.21
CA PRO A 210 29.15 -9.08 20.03
C PRO A 210 27.79 -9.76 19.96
N VAL A 211 27.22 -9.80 18.74
CA VAL A 211 26.05 -10.63 18.46
C VAL A 211 26.46 -12.11 18.55
N THR A 212 25.67 -12.91 19.27
CA THR A 212 25.98 -14.33 19.57
C THR A 212 24.78 -15.21 19.30
N ILE A 213 24.61 -15.61 18.04
CA ILE A 213 23.54 -16.50 17.59
C ILE A 213 23.99 -17.30 16.36
N ASN A 214 23.48 -18.53 16.20
CA ASN A 214 23.59 -19.28 14.96
C ASN A 214 22.19 -19.44 14.36
N GLY A 215 21.95 -18.85 13.20
CA GLY A 215 20.60 -18.82 12.62
C GLY A 215 20.52 -18.08 11.29
N THR A 216 19.31 -17.99 10.76
CA THR A 216 18.97 -17.22 9.55
C THR A 216 18.81 -15.72 9.89
N PRO A 217 18.61 -14.84 8.89
CA PRO A 217 18.27 -13.45 9.17
C PRO A 217 17.02 -13.28 10.06
N THR A 218 16.00 -14.14 9.94
CA THR A 218 14.84 -14.10 10.84
C THR A 218 15.23 -14.37 12.29
N ASP A 219 16.09 -15.38 12.53
CA ASP A 219 16.58 -15.71 13.87
C ASP A 219 17.43 -14.57 14.45
N LEU A 220 18.31 -13.97 13.63
CA LEU A 220 19.13 -12.82 14.00
C LEU A 220 18.25 -11.65 14.47
N HIS A 221 17.22 -11.30 13.70
CA HIS A 221 16.39 -10.15 14.04
C HIS A 221 15.60 -10.36 15.33
N LEU A 222 15.00 -11.54 15.52
CA LEU A 222 14.30 -11.89 16.75
C LEU A 222 15.25 -11.86 17.96
N TRP A 223 16.48 -12.33 17.79
CA TRP A 223 17.49 -12.24 18.85
C TRP A 223 17.85 -10.79 19.18
N LEU A 224 18.09 -9.93 18.19
CA LEU A 224 18.41 -8.52 18.40
C LEU A 224 17.29 -7.79 19.14
N LYS A 225 16.02 -8.02 18.76
CA LYS A 225 14.85 -7.48 19.45
C LYS A 225 14.71 -7.95 20.90
N SER A 226 15.26 -9.12 21.25
CA SER A 226 15.31 -9.58 22.64
C SER A 226 16.36 -8.84 23.49
N LYS A 227 17.23 -8.04 22.86
CA LYS A 227 18.35 -7.33 23.49
C LYS A 227 18.21 -5.82 23.46
N THR A 228 17.53 -5.27 22.45
CA THR A 228 17.40 -3.82 22.23
C THR A 228 15.98 -3.46 21.78
N ASP A 229 15.68 -2.18 21.66
CA ASP A 229 14.44 -1.71 21.04
C ASP A 229 14.41 -2.01 19.52
N ASN A 230 13.23 -1.83 18.91
CA ASN A 230 12.97 -2.11 17.50
C ASN A 230 13.90 -1.35 16.55
N TYR A 231 14.18 -0.07 16.83
CA TYR A 231 14.97 0.78 15.95
C TYR A 231 16.43 0.33 15.95
N THR A 232 17.03 0.21 17.14
CA THR A 232 18.42 -0.26 17.27
C THR A 232 18.59 -1.68 16.72
N ALA A 233 17.64 -2.58 16.98
CA ALA A 233 17.65 -3.94 16.42
C ALA A 233 17.64 -3.93 14.89
N GLY A 234 16.82 -3.06 14.28
CA GLY A 234 16.73 -2.93 12.83
C GLY A 234 18.01 -2.40 12.18
N GLN A 235 18.66 -1.40 12.79
CA GLN A 235 19.93 -0.86 12.28
C GLN A 235 21.04 -1.92 12.29
N ILE A 236 21.17 -2.64 13.40
CA ILE A 236 22.19 -3.70 13.54
C ILE A 236 21.89 -4.85 12.58
N PHE A 237 20.62 -5.24 12.47
CA PHE A 237 20.19 -6.27 11.52
C PHE A 237 20.64 -5.94 10.09
N ALA A 238 20.31 -4.74 9.61
CA ALA A 238 20.65 -4.31 8.25
C ALA A 238 22.18 -4.35 8.02
N ALA A 239 22.96 -3.82 8.96
CA ALA A 239 24.42 -3.84 8.89
C ALA A 239 24.98 -5.28 8.85
N CYS A 240 24.54 -6.15 9.78
CA CYS A 240 25.04 -7.52 9.87
C CYS A 240 24.64 -8.38 8.66
N VAL A 241 23.43 -8.21 8.12
CA VAL A 241 22.99 -8.94 6.93
C VAL A 241 23.78 -8.49 5.69
N ASN A 242 23.92 -7.19 5.51
CA ASN A 242 24.68 -6.63 4.38
C ASN A 242 26.16 -7.05 4.42
N GLU A 243 26.79 -7.03 5.60
CA GLU A 243 28.23 -7.36 5.73
C GLU A 243 28.51 -8.87 5.70
N TYR A 244 27.65 -9.70 6.30
CA TYR A 244 27.98 -11.11 6.55
C TYR A 244 27.11 -12.13 5.82
N VAL A 245 25.89 -11.78 5.42
CA VAL A 245 24.98 -12.71 4.73
C VAL A 245 25.07 -12.52 3.23
N GLN A 246 24.94 -11.28 2.77
CA GLN A 246 24.93 -10.96 1.34
C GLN A 246 26.17 -11.50 0.59
N PRO A 247 27.42 -11.33 1.07
CA PRO A 247 28.59 -11.84 0.34
C PRO A 247 28.67 -13.38 0.28
N LEU A 248 28.03 -14.08 1.23
CA LEU A 248 27.97 -15.55 1.24
C LEU A 248 26.97 -16.13 0.24
N CYS A 249 26.14 -15.26 -0.34
CA CYS A 249 25.05 -15.60 -1.23
C CYS A 249 25.18 -14.97 -2.62
N SER A 250 26.22 -14.17 -2.88
CA SER A 250 26.49 -13.63 -4.20
C SER A 250 26.77 -14.76 -5.20
N ALA A 251 26.08 -14.74 -6.35
CA ALA A 251 26.19 -15.77 -7.38
C ALA A 251 25.73 -17.18 -6.91
N SER A 252 24.66 -17.22 -6.11
CA SER A 252 24.03 -18.47 -5.69
C SER A 252 23.42 -19.22 -6.88
N ASN A 253 23.60 -20.55 -6.90
CA ASN A 253 22.95 -21.40 -7.89
C ASN A 253 21.44 -21.42 -7.68
N ALA A 254 20.67 -21.44 -8.77
CA ALA A 254 19.23 -21.57 -8.72
C ALA A 254 18.82 -22.82 -7.90
N VAL A 255 17.95 -22.61 -6.93
CA VAL A 255 17.41 -23.67 -6.07
C VAL A 255 16.17 -24.26 -6.75
N SER A 256 15.93 -25.57 -6.61
CA SER A 256 14.79 -26.28 -7.22
C SER A 256 13.42 -25.71 -6.84
N ASP A 257 13.35 -25.01 -5.72
CA ASP A 257 12.10 -24.51 -5.14
C ASP A 257 11.69 -23.14 -5.71
N ILE A 258 12.56 -22.52 -6.52
CA ILE A 258 12.31 -21.24 -7.17
C ILE A 258 11.76 -21.49 -8.59
N PRO A 259 10.56 -20.99 -8.93
CA PRO A 259 10.05 -21.04 -10.29
C PRO A 259 10.96 -20.29 -11.28
N TYR A 260 10.87 -20.65 -12.55
CA TYR A 260 11.58 -19.92 -13.59
C TYR A 260 10.88 -18.58 -13.89
N PHE A 261 11.64 -17.49 -13.82
CA PHE A 261 11.21 -16.15 -14.24
C PHE A 261 12.13 -15.63 -15.36
N THR A 262 11.60 -14.81 -16.26
CA THR A 262 12.39 -14.17 -17.32
C THR A 262 13.14 -12.94 -16.79
N ASP A 263 14.30 -12.64 -17.37
CA ASP A 263 15.12 -11.48 -16.98
C ASP A 263 14.61 -10.18 -17.65
N ASN A 264 13.36 -9.82 -17.35
CA ASN A 264 12.66 -8.66 -17.89
C ASN A 264 11.61 -8.13 -16.90
N PHE A 265 10.91 -7.05 -17.27
CA PHE A 265 9.90 -6.41 -16.43
C PHE A 265 8.76 -7.34 -15.98
N ASN A 266 8.18 -8.13 -16.89
CA ASN A 266 7.10 -9.06 -16.53
C ASN A 266 7.60 -10.15 -15.57
N GLY A 267 8.81 -10.68 -15.81
CA GLY A 267 9.42 -11.66 -14.90
C GLY A 267 9.68 -11.09 -13.51
N TRP A 268 10.04 -9.81 -13.43
CA TRP A 268 10.24 -9.09 -12.16
C TRP A 268 8.92 -8.91 -11.38
N LEU A 269 7.82 -8.54 -12.06
CA LEU A 269 6.50 -8.47 -11.44
C LEU A 269 6.03 -9.84 -10.94
N GLN A 270 6.18 -10.87 -11.77
CA GLN A 270 5.81 -12.24 -11.41
C GLN A 270 6.63 -12.78 -10.23
N ALA A 271 7.94 -12.47 -10.18
CA ALA A 271 8.81 -12.87 -9.08
C ALA A 271 8.39 -12.22 -7.75
N GLN A 272 8.05 -10.93 -7.74
CA GLN A 272 7.56 -10.23 -6.53
C GLN A 272 6.28 -10.85 -5.98
N ASN A 273 5.30 -11.10 -6.85
CA ASN A 273 4.05 -11.74 -6.45
C ASN A 273 4.29 -13.16 -5.89
N TRP A 274 5.16 -13.94 -6.53
CA TRP A 274 5.53 -15.26 -6.04
C TRP A 274 6.20 -15.20 -4.67
N MET A 275 7.25 -14.39 -4.52
CA MET A 275 8.04 -14.39 -3.28
C MET A 275 7.24 -13.89 -2.08
N ALA A 276 6.39 -12.88 -2.28
CA ALA A 276 5.51 -12.39 -1.23
C ALA A 276 4.57 -13.50 -0.73
N LYS A 277 4.00 -14.28 -1.64
CA LYS A 277 3.12 -15.41 -1.32
C LYS A 277 3.84 -16.66 -0.83
N TYR A 278 5.08 -16.89 -1.28
CA TYR A 278 5.87 -18.01 -0.82
C TYR A 278 6.29 -17.84 0.65
N PHE A 279 6.71 -16.63 1.01
CA PHE A 279 7.15 -16.31 2.38
C PHE A 279 6.01 -15.86 3.29
N GLY A 280 4.90 -15.35 2.74
CA GLY A 280 3.70 -14.95 3.46
C GLY A 280 2.42 -15.44 2.77
N PRO A 281 2.11 -16.75 2.83
CA PRO A 281 0.95 -17.33 2.16
C PRO A 281 -0.39 -16.73 2.58
N HIS A 282 -0.50 -16.19 3.81
CA HIS A 282 -1.73 -15.56 4.31
C HIS A 282 -1.69 -14.03 4.27
N VAL A 283 -0.53 -13.44 3.99
CA VAL A 283 -0.36 -11.99 3.83
C VAL A 283 -1.04 -11.55 2.53
N ALA A 284 -1.90 -10.54 2.60
CA ALA A 284 -2.52 -9.98 1.41
C ALA A 284 -1.53 -9.05 0.68
N VAL A 285 -1.57 -9.03 -0.64
CA VAL A 285 -0.65 -8.27 -1.50
C VAL A 285 -1.45 -7.47 -2.51
N GLY A 286 -1.28 -6.16 -2.50
CA GLY A 286 -1.87 -5.24 -3.46
C GLY A 286 -0.82 -4.59 -4.35
N VAL A 287 -1.24 -4.11 -5.52
CA VAL A 287 -0.42 -3.32 -6.45
C VAL A 287 -1.11 -2.00 -6.79
N HIS A 288 -0.31 -0.94 -6.95
CA HIS A 288 -0.82 0.43 -7.11
C HIS A 288 -1.11 0.78 -8.56
N GLU A 289 -2.18 1.52 -8.78
CA GLU A 289 -2.31 2.37 -9.95
C GLU A 289 -2.83 3.76 -9.53
N ASN A 290 -2.43 4.82 -10.22
CA ASN A 290 -2.83 6.18 -9.86
C ASN A 290 -3.63 6.87 -10.96
N ILE A 291 -4.44 7.87 -10.59
CA ILE A 291 -5.23 8.66 -11.55
C ILE A 291 -4.37 9.34 -12.63
N SER A 292 -3.05 9.45 -12.41
CA SER A 292 -2.11 10.08 -13.33
C SER A 292 -1.50 9.12 -14.36
N ALA A 293 -1.95 7.86 -14.42
CA ALA A 293 -1.42 6.79 -15.26
C ALA A 293 -1.50 6.99 -16.78
N VAL A 294 -1.85 8.19 -17.23
CA VAL A 294 -1.90 8.57 -18.65
C VAL A 294 -1.12 9.86 -18.87
N PRO A 295 -0.61 10.13 -20.08
CA PRO A 295 0.25 11.28 -20.34
C PRO A 295 -0.33 12.65 -20.00
N GLU A 296 -1.66 12.75 -19.98
CA GLU A 296 -2.41 13.95 -19.61
C GLU A 296 -2.44 14.19 -18.08
N GLY A 297 -1.89 13.27 -17.27
CA GLY A 297 -1.93 13.30 -15.82
C GLY A 297 -3.34 13.09 -15.25
N GLY A 298 -3.56 13.44 -13.98
CA GLY A 298 -4.84 13.22 -13.28
C GLY A 298 -5.98 14.17 -13.65
N TRP A 299 -5.74 15.16 -14.53
CA TRP A 299 -6.72 16.22 -14.83
C TRP A 299 -8.00 15.73 -15.52
N TRP A 300 -7.96 14.54 -16.15
CA TRP A 300 -9.14 13.92 -16.76
C TRP A 300 -10.29 13.74 -15.76
N ILE A 301 -9.99 13.61 -14.46
CA ILE A 301 -10.99 13.42 -13.42
C ILE A 301 -12.02 14.56 -13.35
N HIS A 302 -11.63 15.77 -13.78
CA HIS A 302 -12.51 16.95 -13.79
C HIS A 302 -13.27 17.13 -15.11
N GLN A 303 -12.98 16.33 -16.14
CA GLN A 303 -13.54 16.50 -17.49
C GLN A 303 -14.91 15.85 -17.69
N GLY A 304 -15.47 15.25 -16.64
CA GLY A 304 -16.77 14.59 -16.66
C GLY A 304 -16.70 13.12 -17.06
N PHE A 305 -17.85 12.44 -17.02
CA PHE A 305 -17.92 10.97 -17.12
C PHE A 305 -17.37 10.41 -18.44
N SER A 306 -17.45 11.16 -19.54
CA SER A 306 -16.90 10.74 -20.83
C SER A 306 -15.38 10.57 -20.86
N ALA A 307 -14.66 11.15 -19.90
CA ALA A 307 -13.20 11.03 -19.78
C ALA A 307 -12.76 9.75 -19.03
N VAL A 308 -13.68 9.08 -18.31
CA VAL A 308 -13.38 7.85 -17.56
C VAL A 308 -12.94 6.75 -18.53
N ARG A 309 -13.74 6.47 -19.56
CA ARG A 309 -13.49 5.32 -20.44
C ARG A 309 -12.15 5.36 -21.18
N PRO A 310 -11.73 6.48 -21.82
CA PRO A 310 -10.43 6.56 -22.45
C PRO A 310 -9.26 6.30 -21.49
N TYR A 311 -9.33 6.83 -20.26
CA TYR A 311 -8.33 6.56 -19.23
C TYR A 311 -8.30 5.07 -18.87
N VAL A 312 -9.46 4.48 -18.58
CA VAL A 312 -9.58 3.06 -18.20
C VAL A 312 -9.06 2.14 -19.30
N ASP A 313 -9.41 2.38 -20.56
CA ASP A 313 -8.97 1.57 -21.69
C ASP A 313 -7.44 1.60 -21.84
N LYS A 314 -6.82 2.76 -21.63
CA LYS A 314 -5.35 2.90 -21.67
C LYS A 314 -4.68 2.13 -20.53
N VAL A 315 -5.15 2.31 -19.30
CA VAL A 315 -4.61 1.63 -18.12
C VAL A 315 -4.75 0.12 -18.25
N LEU A 316 -5.94 -0.37 -18.61
CA LEU A 316 -6.18 -1.80 -18.80
C LEU A 316 -5.28 -2.42 -19.89
N ALA A 317 -5.00 -1.69 -20.96
CA ALA A 317 -4.07 -2.15 -22.00
C ALA A 317 -2.63 -2.27 -21.47
N ASP A 318 -2.17 -1.29 -20.71
CA ASP A 318 -0.83 -1.31 -20.11
C ASP A 318 -0.69 -2.46 -19.11
N LEU A 319 -1.63 -2.58 -18.16
CA LEU A 319 -1.62 -3.63 -17.13
C LEU A 319 -1.72 -5.04 -17.74
N LYS A 320 -2.50 -5.21 -18.81
CA LYS A 320 -2.56 -6.46 -19.57
C LYS A 320 -1.19 -6.81 -20.18
N SER A 321 -0.49 -5.81 -20.71
CA SER A 321 0.80 -6.01 -21.35
C SER A 321 1.92 -6.37 -20.36
N PHE A 322 1.76 -6.00 -19.09
CA PHE A 322 2.63 -6.39 -17.99
C PHE A 322 2.29 -7.74 -17.37
N GLU A 323 1.24 -8.40 -17.87
CA GLU A 323 0.74 -9.68 -17.39
C GLU A 323 0.42 -9.71 -15.88
N LEU A 324 0.06 -8.54 -15.32
CA LEU A 324 -0.04 -8.35 -13.87
C LEU A 324 -1.11 -9.24 -13.22
N PHE A 325 -2.29 -9.32 -13.85
CA PHE A 325 -3.41 -10.17 -13.41
C PHE A 325 -3.71 -11.33 -14.37
N THR A 326 -2.95 -11.48 -15.46
CA THR A 326 -3.07 -12.60 -16.41
C THR A 326 -2.00 -13.67 -16.20
N GLY A 327 -0.86 -13.30 -15.59
CA GLY A 327 0.23 -14.21 -15.26
C GLY A 327 -0.12 -15.25 -14.19
N ILE A 328 0.82 -16.16 -13.91
CA ILE A 328 0.63 -17.25 -12.96
C ILE A 328 0.52 -16.70 -11.52
N TYR A 329 1.43 -15.80 -11.15
CA TYR A 329 1.50 -15.19 -9.84
C TYR A 329 0.86 -13.80 -9.89
N LYS A 330 -0.23 -13.64 -9.14
CA LYS A 330 -1.08 -12.46 -9.17
C LYS A 330 -1.16 -11.82 -7.78
N PRO A 331 -1.25 -10.49 -7.68
CA PRO A 331 -1.64 -9.84 -6.44
C PRO A 331 -3.12 -10.14 -6.13
N ASP A 332 -3.53 -9.94 -4.88
CA ASP A 332 -4.89 -10.22 -4.42
C ASP A 332 -5.87 -9.10 -4.80
N PHE A 333 -5.39 -7.87 -4.88
CA PHE A 333 -6.18 -6.68 -5.18
C PHE A 333 -5.37 -5.59 -5.89
N ILE A 334 -6.06 -4.60 -6.43
CA ILE A 334 -5.48 -3.35 -6.93
C ILE A 334 -5.84 -2.21 -5.98
N TYR A 335 -4.98 -1.22 -5.81
CA TYR A 335 -5.29 -0.05 -5.01
C TYR A 335 -5.01 1.25 -5.78
N PHE A 336 -5.78 2.28 -5.42
CA PHE A 336 -5.74 3.59 -6.09
C PHE A 336 -5.60 4.72 -5.09
N ASP A 337 -4.77 5.68 -5.44
CA ASP A 337 -4.74 6.98 -4.79
C ASP A 337 -5.27 8.10 -5.69
N ARG A 338 -5.27 9.33 -5.15
CA ARG A 338 -5.60 10.56 -5.87
C ARG A 338 -4.62 11.70 -5.57
N TYR A 339 -3.32 11.37 -5.49
CA TYR A 339 -2.19 12.23 -5.12
C TYR A 339 -1.93 12.45 -3.62
N GLY A 340 -2.68 11.80 -2.73
CA GLY A 340 -2.37 11.80 -1.30
C GLY A 340 -2.22 13.18 -0.65
N ALA A 341 -3.05 14.15 -1.04
CA ALA A 341 -3.07 15.48 -0.45
C ALA A 341 -4.51 15.89 -0.14
N ASP A 342 -4.70 16.70 0.91
CA ASP A 342 -5.95 17.40 1.17
C ASP A 342 -6.29 18.29 -0.06
N ASP A 343 -7.57 18.59 -0.25
CA ASP A 343 -8.02 19.34 -1.42
C ASP A 343 -7.45 20.78 -1.38
N TYR A 344 -7.22 21.33 -0.17
CA TYR A 344 -6.53 22.60 0.06
C TYR A 344 -5.83 22.64 1.43
N SER A 345 -4.69 23.35 1.47
CA SER A 345 -3.92 23.67 2.67
C SER A 345 -3.43 25.12 2.60
N ASN A 346 -3.55 25.89 3.69
CA ASN A 346 -2.95 27.23 3.76
C ASN A 346 -1.41 27.19 3.84
N LEU A 347 -0.84 26.06 4.26
CA LEU A 347 0.61 25.86 4.27
C LEU A 347 1.14 25.50 2.86
N PHE A 348 0.28 24.96 2.01
CA PHE A 348 0.63 24.47 0.66
C PHE A 348 -0.38 24.89 -0.43
N PRO A 349 -0.63 26.20 -0.62
CA PRO A 349 -1.70 26.70 -1.50
C PRO A 349 -1.51 26.35 -2.98
N ASN A 350 -0.28 26.03 -3.39
CA ASN A 350 0.05 25.66 -4.76
C ASN A 350 -0.34 24.21 -5.12
N LEU A 351 -0.73 23.37 -4.15
CA LEU A 351 -1.23 22.01 -4.41
C LEU A 351 -2.48 22.08 -5.29
N LEU A 352 -3.47 22.85 -4.85
CA LEU A 352 -4.75 23.04 -5.54
C LEU A 352 -4.59 23.54 -6.99
N ILE A 353 -3.59 24.39 -7.25
CA ILE A 353 -3.35 24.99 -8.57
C ILE A 353 -2.69 24.01 -9.53
N ASN A 354 -1.74 23.22 -9.03
CA ASN A 354 -0.84 22.43 -9.88
C ASN A 354 -1.16 20.93 -9.87
N GLN A 355 -2.00 20.48 -8.94
CA GLN A 355 -2.41 19.10 -8.80
C GLN A 355 -3.92 19.04 -8.89
N ALA A 356 -4.44 18.03 -9.58
CA ALA A 356 -5.88 17.79 -9.70
C ALA A 356 -6.44 17.24 -8.38
N THR A 357 -6.35 18.02 -7.30
CA THR A 357 -6.64 17.57 -5.92
C THR A 357 -7.96 18.07 -5.38
N PHE A 358 -8.72 18.94 -6.07
CA PHE A 358 -10.03 19.41 -5.57
C PHE A 358 -11.21 18.73 -6.22
N TYR A 359 -11.90 17.84 -5.50
CA TYR A 359 -12.97 17.04 -6.07
C TYR A 359 -14.35 17.54 -5.64
N ASN A 360 -15.17 17.95 -6.60
CA ASN A 360 -16.61 17.99 -6.37
C ASN A 360 -17.23 16.59 -6.52
N ASP A 361 -18.56 16.50 -6.39
CA ASP A 361 -19.29 15.24 -6.50
C ASP A 361 -19.10 14.53 -7.85
N ALA A 362 -18.94 15.29 -8.94
CA ALA A 362 -18.70 14.72 -10.27
C ALA A 362 -17.32 14.07 -10.38
N ALA A 363 -16.27 14.71 -9.84
CA ALA A 363 -14.93 14.12 -9.81
C ALA A 363 -14.89 12.84 -8.96
N TRP A 364 -15.58 12.82 -7.81
CA TRP A 364 -15.74 11.59 -7.02
C TRP A 364 -16.49 10.47 -7.75
N LYS A 365 -17.57 10.82 -8.47
CA LYS A 365 -18.29 9.85 -9.32
C LYS A 365 -17.39 9.29 -10.42
N ASN A 366 -16.56 10.12 -11.04
CA ASN A 366 -15.59 9.69 -12.05
C ASN A 366 -14.54 8.76 -11.44
N PHE A 367 -14.06 9.06 -10.23
CA PHE A 367 -13.09 8.22 -9.51
C PHE A 367 -13.67 6.84 -9.19
N LEU A 368 -14.88 6.78 -8.62
CA LEU A 368 -15.55 5.51 -8.36
C LEU A 368 -15.87 4.72 -9.64
N ALA A 369 -16.26 5.41 -10.72
CA ALA A 369 -16.50 4.77 -12.01
C ALA A 369 -15.21 4.17 -12.60
N MET A 370 -14.09 4.92 -12.55
CA MET A 370 -12.78 4.44 -12.94
C MET A 370 -12.36 3.22 -12.13
N THR A 371 -12.46 3.29 -10.80
CA THR A 371 -12.13 2.15 -9.92
C THR A 371 -12.94 0.91 -10.30
N LYS A 372 -14.25 1.08 -10.52
CA LYS A 372 -15.14 0.00 -10.93
C LYS A 372 -14.74 -0.60 -12.28
N GLU A 373 -14.60 0.22 -13.31
CA GLU A 373 -14.34 -0.27 -14.67
C GLU A 373 -12.94 -0.91 -14.78
N ILE A 374 -11.93 -0.40 -14.05
CA ILE A 374 -10.62 -1.07 -13.97
C ILE A 374 -10.74 -2.40 -13.21
N SER A 375 -11.43 -2.41 -12.07
CA SER A 375 -11.65 -3.62 -11.27
C SER A 375 -12.34 -4.74 -12.08
N GLU A 376 -13.40 -4.40 -12.80
CA GLU A 376 -14.14 -5.33 -13.67
C GLU A 376 -13.32 -5.76 -14.89
N GLY A 377 -12.64 -4.81 -15.55
CA GLY A 377 -11.78 -5.11 -16.71
C GLY A 377 -10.58 -6.00 -16.37
N LEU A 378 -9.94 -5.78 -15.21
CA LEU A 378 -8.91 -6.69 -14.69
C LEU A 378 -9.51 -8.05 -14.30
N GLY A 379 -10.72 -8.06 -13.77
CA GLY A 379 -11.48 -9.28 -13.51
C GLY A 379 -11.63 -10.11 -14.77
N GLU A 380 -12.13 -9.50 -15.85
CA GLU A 380 -12.30 -10.14 -17.15
C GLU A 380 -10.98 -10.72 -17.66
N GLN A 381 -9.89 -9.94 -17.62
CA GLN A 381 -8.56 -10.40 -18.00
C GLN A 381 -8.08 -11.61 -17.19
N ALA A 382 -8.47 -11.68 -15.91
CA ALA A 382 -8.12 -12.75 -14.99
C ALA A 382 -9.13 -13.93 -14.96
N GLY A 383 -10.20 -13.88 -15.76
CA GLY A 383 -11.28 -14.88 -15.74
C GLY A 383 -12.14 -14.84 -14.46
N LYS A 384 -12.28 -13.66 -13.84
CA LYS A 384 -13.11 -13.37 -12.66
C LYS A 384 -14.14 -12.29 -13.01
N ASN A 385 -15.12 -12.07 -12.14
CA ASN A 385 -16.07 -10.95 -12.32
C ASN A 385 -15.41 -9.58 -12.09
N PHE A 386 -14.48 -9.53 -11.14
CA PHE A 386 -13.74 -8.32 -10.78
C PHE A 386 -12.48 -8.70 -9.98
N ILE A 387 -11.54 -7.76 -9.87
CA ILE A 387 -10.44 -7.77 -8.89
C ILE A 387 -10.77 -6.77 -7.77
N PRO A 388 -10.78 -7.15 -6.48
CA PRO A 388 -11.10 -6.21 -5.40
C PRO A 388 -10.22 -4.96 -5.44
N ALA A 389 -10.80 -3.82 -5.03
CA ALA A 389 -10.13 -2.54 -5.03
C ALA A 389 -9.98 -1.96 -3.61
N MET A 390 -8.89 -1.23 -3.36
CA MET A 390 -8.70 -0.42 -2.16
C MET A 390 -8.49 1.04 -2.57
N LEU A 391 -9.08 1.96 -1.81
CA LEU A 391 -8.68 3.37 -1.88
C LEU A 391 -7.59 3.61 -0.84
N TRP A 392 -6.45 4.13 -1.28
CA TRP A 392 -5.28 4.36 -0.46
C TRP A 392 -4.80 5.80 -0.62
N GLN A 393 -4.19 6.34 0.43
CA GLN A 393 -3.87 7.76 0.53
C GLN A 393 -5.05 8.69 0.24
N ILE A 394 -6.22 8.40 0.83
CA ILE A 394 -7.36 9.31 0.72
C ILE A 394 -7.28 10.34 1.86
N PRO A 395 -7.20 11.65 1.57
CA PRO A 395 -7.18 12.67 2.63
C PRO A 395 -8.40 12.58 3.56
N ALA A 396 -8.20 12.84 4.84
CA ALA A 396 -9.25 12.81 5.85
C ALA A 396 -9.91 14.18 6.10
N ALA A 397 -9.58 15.21 5.31
CA ALA A 397 -10.00 16.56 5.60
C ALA A 397 -11.46 16.71 5.16
N HIS A 398 -12.24 17.45 5.93
CA HIS A 398 -13.65 17.70 5.65
C HIS A 398 -13.87 19.12 5.13
N ILE A 399 -15.13 19.43 4.82
CA ILE A 399 -15.56 20.78 4.46
C ILE A 399 -15.91 21.49 5.78
N PRO A 400 -15.06 22.39 6.32
CA PRO A 400 -15.33 23.02 7.60
C PRO A 400 -16.51 23.99 7.55
N THR A 401 -17.22 24.09 8.67
CA THR A 401 -18.28 25.09 8.91
C THR A 401 -17.73 26.34 9.60
N GLN A 402 -18.48 27.46 9.55
CA GLN A 402 -18.10 28.72 10.23
C GLN A 402 -18.04 28.61 11.75
N ASP A 403 -18.74 27.64 12.32
CA ASP A 403 -18.84 27.44 13.77
C ASP A 403 -17.71 26.58 14.33
N GLU A 404 -16.86 26.02 13.47
CA GLU A 404 -15.74 25.19 13.88
C GLU A 404 -14.52 26.00 14.32
N PRO A 405 -13.74 25.50 15.30
CA PRO A 405 -12.46 26.11 15.65
C PRO A 405 -11.51 26.14 14.45
N VAL A 406 -10.97 27.31 14.15
CA VAL A 406 -9.96 27.48 13.09
C VAL A 406 -8.66 26.81 13.52
N LEU A 407 -8.15 25.90 12.69
CA LEU A 407 -6.82 25.31 12.82
C LEU A 407 -5.79 26.09 12.00
N ASP A 408 -4.54 26.11 12.44
CA ASP A 408 -3.47 26.88 11.79
C ASP A 408 -3.23 26.44 10.33
N ALA A 409 -3.24 25.13 10.08
CA ALA A 409 -3.00 24.55 8.76
C ALA A 409 -4.16 24.82 7.77
N ARG A 410 -5.39 25.00 8.29
CA ARG A 410 -6.64 25.20 7.52
C ARG A 410 -6.78 24.17 6.40
N GLU A 411 -6.65 22.91 6.77
CA GLU A 411 -6.82 21.79 5.84
C GLU A 411 -8.29 21.58 5.49
N GLU A 412 -8.55 21.35 4.21
CA GLU A 412 -9.88 21.22 3.66
C GLU A 412 -9.94 20.06 2.68
N GLY A 413 -11.05 19.34 2.71
CA GLY A 413 -11.21 18.19 1.85
C GLY A 413 -12.66 17.79 1.67
N THR A 414 -12.93 17.15 0.54
CA THR A 414 -14.27 16.67 0.23
C THR A 414 -14.42 15.18 0.48
N ALA A 415 -13.33 14.43 0.67
CA ALA A 415 -13.38 12.97 0.65
C ALA A 415 -14.30 12.37 1.71
N PRO A 416 -14.10 12.63 3.00
CA PRO A 416 -14.95 12.05 4.00
C PRO A 416 -16.39 12.58 3.92
N VAL A 417 -16.57 13.86 3.56
CA VAL A 417 -17.91 14.45 3.42
C VAL A 417 -18.67 13.85 2.24
N TYR A 418 -17.99 13.49 1.15
CA TYR A 418 -18.61 12.77 0.05
C TYR A 418 -19.12 11.40 0.49
N PHE A 419 -18.34 10.65 1.28
CA PHE A 419 -18.72 9.30 1.69
C PHE A 419 -19.71 9.27 2.86
N PHE A 420 -19.47 10.05 3.91
CA PHE A 420 -20.25 10.03 5.15
C PHE A 420 -21.31 11.13 5.25
N GLY A 421 -21.15 12.20 4.47
CA GLY A 421 -21.90 13.44 4.63
C GLY A 421 -21.56 14.19 5.93
N ASP A 422 -22.00 15.45 6.00
CA ASP A 422 -21.94 16.22 7.24
C ASP A 422 -23.21 17.00 7.56
N SER A 423 -24.01 16.49 8.50
CA SER A 423 -25.27 17.11 8.93
C SER A 423 -25.10 18.51 9.54
N ASN A 424 -23.88 18.92 9.87
CA ASN A 424 -23.59 20.28 10.30
C ASN A 424 -23.57 21.27 9.12
N LEU A 425 -23.39 20.82 7.89
CA LEU A 425 -23.47 21.67 6.70
C LEU A 425 -24.93 22.00 6.38
N HIS A 426 -25.16 23.20 5.86
CA HIS A 426 -26.39 23.51 5.17
C HIS A 426 -26.37 22.90 3.76
N GLN A 427 -27.53 22.49 3.25
CA GLN A 427 -27.63 21.90 1.90
C GLN A 427 -27.11 22.84 0.81
N ASP A 428 -27.33 24.15 0.98
CA ASP A 428 -26.83 25.18 0.08
C ASP A 428 -25.40 25.63 0.40
N LEU A 429 -24.72 24.97 1.36
CA LEU A 429 -23.38 25.32 1.84
C LEU A 429 -23.26 26.79 2.31
N SER A 430 -24.33 27.40 2.81
CA SER A 430 -24.31 28.80 3.27
C SER A 430 -23.50 29.02 4.56
N ASN A 431 -23.26 27.96 5.34
CA ASN A 431 -22.51 27.99 6.60
C ASN A 431 -21.09 27.41 6.49
N ILE A 432 -20.57 27.16 5.29
CA ILE A 432 -19.17 26.77 5.13
C ILE A 432 -18.26 27.87 5.64
N ALA A 433 -17.12 27.48 6.20
CA ALA A 433 -16.10 28.39 6.68
C ALA A 433 -15.71 29.41 5.62
N SER A 434 -15.60 30.69 6.01
CA SER A 434 -15.33 31.78 5.06
C SER A 434 -13.95 31.68 4.40
N TRP A 435 -13.02 30.93 4.98
CA TRP A 435 -11.65 30.77 4.46
C TRP A 435 -11.53 29.71 3.35
N ILE A 436 -12.47 28.75 3.23
CA ILE A 436 -12.58 27.84 2.05
C ILE A 436 -12.73 28.65 0.75
N ASN A 437 -13.17 29.92 0.87
CA ASN A 437 -13.42 30.80 -0.24
C ASN A 437 -12.20 31.64 -0.68
N HIS A 438 -10.96 31.37 -0.24
CA HIS A 438 -9.84 32.30 -0.48
C HIS A 438 -8.49 31.73 -0.98
N ASP A 439 -7.73 32.62 -1.64
CA ASP A 439 -6.51 32.55 -2.49
C ASP A 439 -6.64 32.04 -3.94
N ILE A 440 -7.67 31.26 -4.27
CA ILE A 440 -8.04 30.94 -5.67
C ILE A 440 -9.52 31.30 -5.86
N ALA A 441 -9.78 32.58 -6.15
CA ALA A 441 -11.13 33.03 -6.48
C ALA A 441 -11.73 32.28 -7.69
N HIS A 442 -10.84 31.75 -8.55
CA HIS A 442 -11.17 31.12 -9.82
C HIS A 442 -10.29 29.89 -10.04
N LEU A 443 -10.89 28.69 -9.97
CA LEU A 443 -10.19 27.45 -10.26
C LEU A 443 -9.62 27.47 -11.70
N PRO A 444 -8.40 26.96 -11.91
CA PRO A 444 -7.74 26.92 -13.21
C PRO A 444 -8.58 26.25 -14.32
N ALA A 445 -8.27 26.55 -15.58
CA ALA A 445 -8.94 25.95 -16.74
C ALA A 445 -8.91 24.41 -16.75
N ALA A 446 -7.86 23.81 -16.18
CA ALA A 446 -7.71 22.35 -16.09
C ALA A 446 -8.81 21.68 -15.24
N TYR A 447 -9.49 22.42 -14.36
CA TYR A 447 -10.65 21.94 -13.60
C TYR A 447 -11.96 21.89 -14.41
N SER A 448 -11.91 22.18 -15.71
CA SER A 448 -12.99 21.97 -16.70
C SER A 448 -14.35 22.52 -16.23
N LEU A 449 -15.27 21.68 -15.73
CA LEU A 449 -16.60 22.09 -15.26
C LEU A 449 -16.52 23.14 -14.13
N CYS A 450 -15.44 23.12 -13.37
CA CYS A 450 -15.18 24.06 -12.29
C CYS A 450 -14.31 25.25 -12.69
N ALA A 451 -13.84 25.33 -13.93
CA ALA A 451 -13.02 26.43 -14.42
C ALA A 451 -13.70 27.78 -14.17
N ASN A 452 -12.91 28.76 -13.69
CA ASN A 452 -13.32 30.11 -13.33
C ASN A 452 -14.36 30.22 -12.20
N LYS A 453 -14.67 29.14 -11.48
CA LYS A 453 -15.54 29.15 -10.31
C LYS A 453 -14.71 29.21 -9.04
N SER A 454 -15.29 29.74 -7.96
CA SER A 454 -14.72 29.51 -6.63
C SER A 454 -14.89 28.05 -6.22
N ALA A 455 -14.11 27.58 -5.24
CA ALA A 455 -14.26 26.25 -4.63
C ALA A 455 -15.73 25.99 -4.23
N THR A 456 -16.34 26.93 -3.52
CA THR A 456 -17.76 26.87 -3.11
C THR A 456 -18.71 26.71 -4.29
N GLN A 457 -18.52 27.49 -5.35
CA GLN A 457 -19.35 27.40 -6.56
C GLN A 457 -19.17 26.04 -7.26
N CYS A 458 -17.95 25.51 -7.28
CA CYS A 458 -17.65 24.18 -7.83
C CYS A 458 -18.32 23.04 -7.04
N LEU A 459 -18.32 23.10 -5.70
CA LEU A 459 -18.99 22.11 -4.84
C LEU A 459 -20.51 22.10 -5.02
N ARG A 460 -21.12 23.23 -5.45
CA ARG A 460 -22.56 23.36 -5.66
C ARG A 460 -23.03 22.99 -7.06
N LEU A 461 -22.13 22.72 -8.02
CA LEU A 461 -22.47 22.64 -9.45
C LEU A 461 -23.60 21.68 -9.80
N ASN A 462 -23.67 20.52 -9.12
CA ASN A 462 -24.65 19.48 -9.43
C ASN A 462 -25.77 19.37 -8.38
N ASN A 463 -25.92 20.39 -7.51
CA ASN A 463 -26.84 20.36 -6.37
C ASN A 463 -26.65 19.13 -5.46
N PHE A 464 -25.42 18.61 -5.37
CA PHE A 464 -25.11 17.51 -4.47
C PHE A 464 -25.29 17.97 -3.02
N ASN A 465 -26.03 17.20 -2.24
CA ASN A 465 -26.26 17.51 -0.83
C ASN A 465 -25.11 16.98 0.03
N TRP A 466 -24.07 17.78 0.24
CA TRP A 466 -22.96 17.45 1.15
C TRP A 466 -23.39 17.26 2.61
N ALA A 467 -24.57 17.76 2.99
CA ALA A 467 -25.16 17.57 4.30
C ALA A 467 -25.95 16.25 4.45
N HIS A 468 -25.80 15.32 3.52
CA HIS A 468 -26.51 14.05 3.57
C HIS A 468 -26.17 13.24 4.83
N THR A 469 -27.08 12.35 5.20
CA THR A 469 -26.86 11.35 6.25
C THR A 469 -27.09 9.93 5.74
N SER A 470 -27.27 9.76 4.42
CA SER A 470 -27.40 8.45 3.79
C SER A 470 -26.03 7.80 3.60
N SER A 471 -26.03 6.48 3.43
CA SER A 471 -24.83 5.68 3.12
C SER A 471 -24.69 5.40 1.63
N ASP A 472 -25.33 6.18 0.76
CA ASP A 472 -25.41 5.86 -0.68
C ASP A 472 -24.05 5.91 -1.37
N GLN A 473 -23.16 6.80 -0.92
CA GLN A 473 -21.81 6.98 -1.46
C GLN A 473 -20.86 5.89 -0.96
N LEU A 474 -21.01 5.46 0.30
CA LEU A 474 -20.35 4.25 0.81
C LEU A 474 -20.83 3.00 0.05
N LYS A 475 -22.13 2.90 -0.24
CA LYS A 475 -22.68 1.85 -1.08
C LYS A 475 -22.12 1.91 -2.50
N SER A 476 -21.99 3.10 -3.07
CA SER A 476 -21.39 3.30 -4.40
C SER A 476 -19.93 2.85 -4.44
N ALA A 477 -19.17 3.04 -3.36
CA ALA A 477 -17.82 2.49 -3.23
C ALA A 477 -17.82 0.96 -3.24
N VAL A 478 -18.72 0.33 -2.48
CA VAL A 478 -18.87 -1.14 -2.49
C VAL A 478 -19.31 -1.65 -3.88
N ASP A 479 -20.24 -0.96 -4.53
CA ASP A 479 -20.70 -1.29 -5.88
C ASP A 479 -19.62 -1.07 -6.96
N ALA A 480 -18.52 -0.38 -6.61
CA ALA A 480 -17.28 -0.24 -7.35
C ALA A 480 -16.18 -1.25 -6.93
N HIS A 481 -16.55 -2.28 -6.18
CA HIS A 481 -15.69 -3.36 -5.68
C HIS A 481 -14.63 -2.92 -4.68
N ILE A 482 -14.81 -1.76 -4.04
CA ILE A 482 -13.92 -1.26 -3.02
C ILE A 482 -14.20 -1.98 -1.69
N PHE A 483 -13.16 -2.58 -1.10
CA PHE A 483 -13.27 -3.26 0.20
C PHE A 483 -12.68 -2.46 1.36
N ALA A 484 -11.84 -1.44 1.09
CA ALA A 484 -11.20 -0.62 2.11
C ALA A 484 -10.94 0.81 1.63
N ILE A 485 -11.01 1.77 2.56
CA ILE A 485 -10.54 3.15 2.39
C ILE A 485 -9.50 3.46 3.47
N LEU A 486 -8.28 3.78 3.06
CA LEU A 486 -7.17 4.13 3.93
C LEU A 486 -6.95 5.63 3.92
N TRP A 487 -7.18 6.24 5.07
CA TRP A 487 -7.22 7.69 5.27
C TRP A 487 -5.85 8.27 5.65
N GLY A 488 -5.52 9.43 5.10
CA GLY A 488 -4.27 10.14 5.30
C GLY A 488 -3.15 9.75 4.35
N ALA A 489 -2.06 10.52 4.38
CA ALA A 489 -0.91 10.39 3.48
C ALA A 489 0.38 10.86 4.18
N GLY A 490 1.54 10.49 3.61
CA GLY A 490 2.86 10.75 4.21
C GLY A 490 3.28 12.22 4.29
N ALA A 491 2.59 13.12 3.58
CA ALA A 491 2.73 14.57 3.66
C ALA A 491 1.48 15.23 3.05
N PHE A 492 1.13 16.42 3.52
CA PHE A 492 0.05 17.25 2.95
C PHE A 492 -1.39 16.72 3.11
N ALA A 493 -1.64 15.84 4.08
CA ALA A 493 -2.98 15.35 4.33
C ALA A 493 -3.28 15.19 5.82
N THR A 494 -4.54 15.33 6.17
CA THR A 494 -5.12 14.87 7.44
C THR A 494 -5.31 13.34 7.44
N GLY A 495 -5.22 12.72 8.62
CA GLY A 495 -5.57 11.30 8.84
C GLY A 495 -6.82 11.15 9.72
N VAL A 496 -7.17 9.92 10.13
CA VAL A 496 -8.24 9.72 11.13
C VAL A 496 -7.88 10.39 12.46
N TRP A 497 -6.58 10.48 12.73
CA TRP A 497 -5.98 11.30 13.79
C TRP A 497 -4.71 11.98 13.28
N GLU A 498 -4.24 12.97 14.03
CA GLU A 498 -2.95 13.60 13.80
C GLU A 498 -1.81 12.62 14.14
N VAL A 499 -0.96 12.38 13.16
CA VAL A 499 0.30 11.65 13.30
C VAL A 499 1.40 12.71 13.35
N PRO A 500 2.09 12.90 14.49
CA PRO A 500 3.04 13.98 14.66
C PRO A 500 4.10 14.00 13.56
N GLY A 501 4.20 15.14 12.85
CA GLY A 501 5.14 15.35 11.75
C GLY A 501 4.77 14.65 10.44
N THR A 502 3.58 14.07 10.31
CA THR A 502 3.15 13.33 9.12
C THR A 502 1.79 13.77 8.61
N THR A 503 0.78 13.88 9.48
CA THR A 503 -0.54 14.38 9.10
C THR A 503 -0.93 15.63 9.87
N PHE A 504 -1.88 16.37 9.32
CA PHE A 504 -2.46 17.53 10.00
C PHE A 504 -3.62 17.15 10.93
N PRO A 505 -3.88 17.97 11.96
CA PRO A 505 -5.05 17.78 12.82
C PRO A 505 -6.35 18.20 12.11
N ASP A 506 -7.46 17.59 12.54
CA ASP A 506 -8.83 17.86 12.05
C ASP A 506 -9.83 18.08 13.23
N ASN A 507 -9.33 18.38 14.43
CA ASN A 507 -10.10 18.44 15.68
C ASN A 507 -10.86 17.15 16.05
N GLY A 508 -10.41 16.00 15.52
CA GLY A 508 -11.02 14.69 15.73
C GLY A 508 -12.36 14.52 15.02
N TRP A 509 -12.63 15.31 13.97
CA TRP A 509 -13.85 15.19 13.17
C TRP A 509 -13.94 13.80 12.54
N MET A 510 -12.87 13.34 11.89
CA MET A 510 -12.83 12.07 11.18
C MET A 510 -12.90 10.88 12.15
N ALA A 511 -12.18 10.94 13.27
CA ALA A 511 -12.30 9.95 14.34
C ALA A 511 -13.75 9.75 14.81
N LYS A 512 -14.52 10.83 14.98
CA LYS A 512 -15.95 10.76 15.37
C LYS A 512 -16.82 10.17 14.26
N LYS A 513 -16.54 10.50 13.00
CA LYS A 513 -17.27 9.96 11.83
C LYS A 513 -17.03 8.46 11.69
N VAL A 514 -15.78 8.02 11.74
CA VAL A 514 -15.40 6.59 11.71
C VAL A 514 -16.01 5.83 12.90
N SER A 515 -16.00 6.39 14.11
CA SER A 515 -16.67 5.80 15.27
C SER A 515 -18.19 5.62 15.06
N THR A 516 -18.84 6.57 14.40
CA THR A 516 -20.26 6.49 14.07
C THR A 516 -20.52 5.44 12.99
N TYR A 517 -19.68 5.39 11.95
CA TYR A 517 -19.75 4.40 10.88
C TYR A 517 -19.74 2.96 11.41
N TYR A 518 -18.86 2.65 12.37
CA TYR A 518 -18.75 1.29 12.93
C TYR A 518 -19.97 0.80 13.70
N LYS A 519 -20.94 1.67 14.02
CA LYS A 519 -22.23 1.24 14.60
C LYS A 519 -23.10 0.50 13.57
N LYS A 520 -22.93 0.81 12.28
CA LYS A 520 -23.65 0.18 11.16
C LYS A 520 -22.80 0.25 9.89
N PRO A 521 -21.73 -0.56 9.79
CA PRO A 521 -20.82 -0.52 8.65
C PRO A 521 -21.50 -1.00 7.36
N GLN A 522 -21.00 -0.56 6.22
CA GLN A 522 -21.52 -0.91 4.90
C GLN A 522 -21.00 -2.29 4.47
N ALA A 523 -21.89 -3.27 4.32
CA ALA A 523 -21.52 -4.63 3.90
C ALA A 523 -20.99 -4.70 2.46
N LEU A 524 -20.11 -5.67 2.17
CA LEU A 524 -19.46 -5.94 0.86
C LEU A 524 -20.20 -6.92 -0.05
#